data_AF-A0A834CKE1-F1
#
_entry.id   AF-A0A834CKE1-F1
#
_cell.length_a   1.000
_cell.length_b   1.000
_cell.length_c   1.000
_cell.angle_alpha   90.00
_cell.angle_beta   90.00
_cell.angle_gamma   90.00
#
_symmetry.space_group_name_H-M   'P 1'
#
loop_
_entity.id
_entity.type
_entity.pdbx_description
1 polymer ?
#
loop_
_entity_poly.entity_id
_entity_poly.type
_entity_poly.pdbx_seq_one_letter_code
_entity_poly.pdbx_strand_id
1 'polypeptide(L)'
;MCKKERRAAVRSCLACMSSFCEDHLKPHQTKKSLKKHELIAPVSNLAEKICTQHKYMQEFFCRHCKMFVCWLCTSNQHKDHECVSTKIQRLEKQKVLSEIQADNQQRLKDREQELKELKKVMEVAKVGPHG
;
A
#
# COMPACT_ATOMS: atom_id res chain seq x y z
N MET A 1 -11.25 16.37 18.42
CA MET A 1 -12.18 15.74 17.44
C MET A 1 -12.91 16.82 16.68
N CYS A 2 -13.23 16.61 15.40
CA CYS A 2 -13.99 17.60 14.62
C CYS A 2 -15.39 17.78 15.24
N LYS A 3 -15.75 19.03 15.53
CA LYS A 3 -17.03 19.39 16.15
C LYS A 3 -18.20 19.51 15.14
N LYS A 4 -17.91 19.49 13.84
CA LYS A 4 -18.88 19.49 12.74
C LYS A 4 -18.84 18.11 12.06
N GLU A 5 -19.69 17.87 11.04
CA GLU A 5 -19.68 16.66 10.21
C GLU A 5 -18.26 16.14 9.97
N ARG A 6 -18.09 14.81 10.02
CA ARG A 6 -16.78 14.14 10.03
C ARG A 6 -16.05 14.40 8.71
N ARG A 7 -15.25 15.48 8.67
CA ARG A 7 -14.47 15.87 7.48
C ARG A 7 -13.32 14.88 7.24
N ALA A 8 -13.06 14.59 5.97
CA ALA A 8 -11.93 13.77 5.56
C ALA A 8 -10.60 14.36 6.04
N ALA A 9 -9.66 13.49 6.39
CA ALA A 9 -8.31 13.92 6.72
C ALA A 9 -7.53 14.25 5.43
N VAL A 10 -6.77 15.35 5.46
CA VAL A 10 -5.96 15.82 4.33
C VAL A 10 -4.46 15.56 4.54
N ARG A 11 -4.02 15.39 5.79
CA ARG A 11 -2.66 15.00 6.17
C ARG A 11 -2.67 14.16 7.45
N SER A 12 -1.65 13.32 7.59
CA SER A 12 -1.32 12.64 8.85
C SER A 12 -0.02 13.19 9.41
N CYS A 13 0.04 13.39 10.72
CA CYS A 13 1.26 13.78 11.41
C CYS A 13 1.89 12.57 12.08
N LEU A 14 3.14 12.27 11.74
CA LEU A 14 3.88 11.15 12.34
C LEU A 14 4.17 11.38 13.83
N ALA A 15 4.48 12.62 14.23
CA ALA A 15 4.74 12.93 15.63
C ALA A 15 3.47 12.85 16.50
N CYS A 16 2.30 13.25 15.98
CA CYS A 16 1.03 13.22 16.73
C CYS A 16 0.27 11.89 16.60
N MET A 17 0.74 10.99 15.74
CA MET A 17 0.07 9.73 15.40
C MET A 17 -1.42 9.91 15.09
N SER A 18 -1.75 11.02 14.41
CA SER A 18 -3.12 11.45 14.15
C SER A 18 -3.29 12.01 12.74
N SER A 19 -4.50 11.84 12.20
CA SER A 19 -4.89 12.36 10.89
C SER A 19 -5.80 13.57 11.07
N PHE A 20 -5.55 14.64 10.32
CA PHE A 20 -6.20 15.93 10.49
C PHE A 20 -6.92 16.36 9.22
N CYS A 21 -8.14 16.85 9.36
CA CYS A 21 -8.77 17.66 8.33
C CYS A 21 -8.13 19.06 8.30
N GLU A 22 -8.41 19.83 7.25
CA GLU A 22 -7.76 21.12 6.99
C GLU A 22 -7.79 22.10 8.17
N ASP A 23 -8.93 22.23 8.86
CA ASP A 23 -9.04 23.11 10.03
C ASP A 23 -8.16 22.69 11.20
N HIS A 24 -8.03 21.38 11.44
CA HIS A 24 -7.16 20.88 12.51
C HIS A 24 -5.69 20.77 12.09
N LEU A 25 -5.39 20.96 10.80
CA LEU A 25 -4.02 21.05 10.30
C LEU A 25 -3.44 22.46 10.50
N LYS A 26 -4.27 23.51 10.54
CA LYS A 26 -3.84 24.91 10.71
C LYS A 26 -2.81 25.10 11.85
N PRO A 27 -2.96 24.51 13.05
CA PRO A 27 -1.95 24.63 14.11
C PRO A 27 -0.56 24.11 13.72
N HIS A 28 -0.47 23.07 12.87
CA HIS A 28 0.80 22.56 12.36
C HIS A 28 1.47 23.53 11.39
N GLN A 29 0.71 24.43 10.77
CA GLN A 29 1.24 25.44 9.85
C GLN A 29 1.51 26.78 10.53
N THR A 30 0.90 27.06 11.68
CA THR A 30 0.98 28.37 12.34
C THR A 30 1.81 28.36 13.61
N LYS A 31 1.74 27.29 14.43
CA LYS A 31 2.46 27.23 15.72
C LYS A 31 3.90 26.79 15.51
N LYS A 32 4.86 27.58 16.01
CA LYS A 32 6.31 27.31 15.91
C LYS A 32 6.69 25.90 16.40
N SER A 33 6.06 25.41 17.48
CA SER A 33 6.32 24.08 18.02
C SER A 33 5.86 22.93 17.12
N LEU A 34 4.82 23.14 16.30
CA LEU A 34 4.22 22.11 15.46
C LEU A 34 4.66 22.18 13.99
N LYS A 35 5.21 23.31 13.54
CA LYS A 35 5.76 23.48 12.19
C LYS A 35 6.85 22.47 11.82
N LYS A 36 7.57 21.97 12.82
CA LYS A 36 8.62 20.95 12.63
C LYS A 36 8.07 19.53 12.50
N HIS A 37 6.77 19.33 12.71
CA HIS A 37 6.18 18.01 12.60
C HIS A 37 6.07 17.60 11.13
N GLU A 38 6.50 16.38 10.82
CA GLU A 38 6.35 15.82 9.48
C GLU A 38 4.88 15.51 9.19
N LEU A 39 4.40 16.01 8.06
CA LEU A 39 3.03 15.84 7.57
C LEU A 39 3.03 15.08 6.25
N ILE A 40 2.54 13.85 6.28
CA ILE A 40 2.45 12.97 5.11
C ILE A 40 1.02 12.90 4.57
N ALA A 41 0.86 12.27 3.40
CA ALA A 41 -0.46 11.94 2.87
C ALA A 41 -1.31 11.20 3.94
N PRO A 42 -2.64 11.37 3.95
CA PRO A 42 -3.51 10.71 4.91
C PRO A 42 -3.26 9.20 4.94
N VAL A 43 -2.88 8.69 6.09
CA VAL A 43 -2.78 7.26 6.35
C VAL A 43 -3.99 6.85 7.17
N SER A 44 -4.78 5.93 6.64
CA SER A 44 -5.81 5.25 7.42
C SER A 44 -5.16 4.42 8.51
N ASN A 45 -5.80 4.38 9.68
CA ASN A 45 -5.40 3.55 10.80
C ASN A 45 -3.93 3.69 11.23
N LEU A 46 -3.46 4.93 11.40
CA LEU A 46 -2.07 5.19 11.85
C LEU A 46 -1.74 4.49 13.18
N ALA A 47 -2.73 4.27 14.05
CA ALA A 47 -2.59 3.50 15.28
C ALA A 47 -2.18 2.04 15.04
N GLU A 48 -2.59 1.41 13.94
CA GLU A 48 -2.18 0.04 13.58
C GLU A 48 -0.71 -0.05 13.20
N LYS A 49 -0.05 1.07 12.90
CA LYS A 49 1.40 1.13 12.61
C LYS A 49 2.25 1.15 13.88
N ILE A 50 1.62 1.18 15.06
CA ILE A 50 2.28 1.20 16.36
C ILE A 50 2.23 -0.19 16.98
N CYS A 51 3.37 -0.65 17.48
CA CYS A 51 3.46 -1.88 18.25
C CYS A 51 2.53 -1.79 19.46
N THR A 52 1.59 -2.72 19.56
CA THR A 52 0.61 -2.75 20.65
C THR A 52 1.27 -2.99 22.00
N GLN A 53 2.40 -3.71 22.03
CA GLN A 53 3.17 -4.00 23.25
C GLN A 53 4.10 -2.85 23.62
N HIS A 54 4.96 -2.42 22.70
CA HIS A 54 6.07 -1.51 23.02
C HIS A 54 5.80 -0.04 22.68
N LYS A 55 4.67 0.27 22.04
CA LYS A 55 4.25 1.63 21.64
C LYS A 55 5.23 2.37 20.72
N TYR A 56 6.20 1.66 20.13
CA TYR A 56 7.06 2.14 19.07
C TYR A 56 6.49 1.85 17.68
N MET A 57 6.93 2.61 16.68
CA MET A 57 6.56 2.38 15.29
C MET A 57 7.06 1.01 14.81
N GLN A 58 6.24 0.33 14.02
CA GLN A 58 6.58 -0.96 13.42
C GLN A 58 7.36 -0.76 12.13
N GLU A 59 8.66 -0.47 12.26
CA GLU A 59 9.53 -0.11 11.14
C GLU A 59 10.12 -1.33 10.41
N PHE A 60 9.94 -2.53 10.96
CA PHE A 60 10.49 -3.78 10.45
C PHE A 60 9.38 -4.77 10.09
N PHE A 61 9.71 -5.73 9.23
CA PHE A 61 8.87 -6.85 8.83
C PHE A 61 9.60 -8.16 9.13
N CYS A 62 9.00 -8.98 10.00
CA CYS A 62 9.50 -10.31 10.29
C CYS A 62 9.07 -11.27 9.16
N ARG A 63 10.02 -11.79 8.38
CA ARG A 63 9.72 -12.67 7.24
C ARG A 63 9.15 -14.01 7.66
N HIS A 64 9.53 -14.50 8.85
CA HIS A 64 9.07 -15.78 9.38
C HIS A 64 7.61 -15.69 9.84
N CYS A 65 7.30 -14.69 10.67
CA CYS A 65 5.95 -14.48 11.22
C CYS A 65 5.00 -13.74 10.28
N LYS A 66 5.50 -13.21 9.16
CA LYS A 66 4.73 -12.41 8.17
C LYS A 66 4.00 -11.21 8.80
N MET A 67 4.65 -10.52 9.73
CA MET A 67 4.05 -9.38 10.45
C MET A 67 5.01 -8.22 10.61
N PHE A 68 4.44 -7.03 10.81
CA PHE A 68 5.19 -5.81 11.11
C PHE A 68 5.54 -5.75 12.60
N VAL A 69 6.78 -5.37 12.91
CA VAL A 69 7.34 -5.39 14.27
C VAL A 69 8.16 -4.12 14.52
N CYS A 70 8.26 -3.68 15.77
CA CYS A 70 9.13 -2.57 16.16
C CYS A 70 10.55 -3.05 16.50
N TRP A 71 11.47 -2.11 16.68
CA TRP A 71 12.87 -2.42 17.03
C TRP A 71 12.98 -3.29 18.30
N LEU A 72 12.16 -3.05 19.33
CA LEU A 72 12.22 -3.84 20.56
C LEU A 72 11.72 -5.28 20.37
N CYS A 73 10.73 -5.49 19.49
CA CYS A 73 10.32 -6.84 19.08
C CYS A 73 11.47 -7.59 18.39
N THR A 74 12.23 -6.90 17.52
CA THR A 74 13.38 -7.51 16.82
C THR A 74 14.54 -7.85 17.75
N SER A 75 14.65 -7.22 18.91
CA SER A 75 15.66 -7.55 19.92
C SER A 75 15.21 -8.62 20.93
N ASN A 76 13.90 -8.92 20.97
CA ASN A 76 13.28 -9.82 21.94
C ASN A 76 12.59 -11.00 21.23
N GLN A 77 11.26 -10.95 21.06
CA GLN A 77 10.46 -12.09 20.60
C GLN A 77 10.82 -12.56 19.19
N HIS A 78 11.40 -11.69 18.37
CA HIS A 78 11.79 -11.98 16.99
C HIS A 78 13.31 -11.92 16.78
N LYS A 79 14.10 -12.07 17.86
CA LYS A 79 15.57 -11.94 17.82
C LYS A 79 16.23 -12.86 16.80
N ASP A 80 15.75 -14.10 16.70
CA ASP A 80 16.34 -15.11 15.82
C ASP A 80 15.58 -15.23 14.49
N HIS A 81 14.61 -14.35 14.23
CA HIS A 81 13.89 -14.32 12.96
C HIS A 81 14.51 -13.28 12.04
N GLU A 82 14.64 -13.63 10.76
CA GLU A 82 14.98 -12.65 9.73
C GLU A 82 13.92 -11.54 9.70
N CYS A 83 14.35 -10.33 10.05
CA CYS A 83 13.57 -9.11 10.01
C CYS A 83 14.24 -8.12 9.09
N VAL A 84 13.48 -7.54 8.17
CA VAL A 84 13.96 -6.51 7.24
C VAL A 84 13.23 -5.21 7.47
N SER A 85 13.79 -4.08 7.03
CA SER A 85 13.04 -2.82 7.10
C SER A 85 11.79 -2.88 6.22
N THR A 86 10.73 -2.19 6.66
CA THR A 86 9.49 -2.02 5.88
C THR A 86 9.74 -1.45 4.48
N LYS A 87 10.77 -0.60 4.33
CA LYS A 87 11.20 -0.06 3.03
C LYS A 87 11.69 -1.16 2.09
N ILE A 88 12.57 -2.04 2.56
CA ILE A 88 13.10 -3.16 1.75
C ILE A 88 11.98 -4.13 1.39
N GLN A 89 11.18 -4.55 2.37
CA GLN A 89 10.03 -5.42 2.14
C GLN A 89 9.06 -4.85 1.10
N ARG A 90 8.81 -3.53 1.13
CA ARG A 90 7.93 -2.86 0.16
C ARG A 90 8.52 -2.92 -1.24
N LEU A 91 9.81 -2.63 -1.41
CA LEU A 91 10.46 -2.65 -2.72
C LEU A 91 10.41 -4.05 -3.35
N GLU A 92 10.70 -5.08 -2.57
CA GLU A 92 10.62 -6.47 -3.03
C GLU A 92 9.19 -6.85 -3.44
N LYS A 93 8.20 -6.52 -2.61
CA LYS A 93 6.79 -6.79 -2.94
C LYS A 93 6.31 -6.02 -4.16
N GLN A 94 6.74 -4.77 -4.33
CA GLN A 94 6.40 -3.97 -5.49
C GLN A 94 6.99 -4.56 -6.77
N LYS A 95 8.24 -5.04 -6.72
CA LYS A 95 8.87 -5.73 -7.86
C LYS A 95 8.06 -6.96 -8.28
N VAL A 96 7.71 -7.83 -7.34
CA VAL A 96 6.91 -9.03 -7.61
C VAL A 96 5.54 -8.67 -8.20
N LEU A 97 4.88 -7.64 -7.67
CA LEU A 97 3.60 -7.19 -8.20
C LEU A 97 3.72 -6.65 -9.64
N SER A 98 4.77 -5.89 -9.94
CA SER A 98 5.03 -5.39 -11.29
C SER A 98 5.26 -6.53 -12.30
N GLU A 99 6.00 -7.58 -11.90
CA GLU A 99 6.24 -8.77 -12.73
C GLU A 99 4.92 -9.52 -13.01
N ILE A 100 4.11 -9.76 -11.98
CA ILE A 100 2.79 -10.39 -12.11
C ILE A 100 1.87 -9.55 -13.00
N GLN A 101 1.91 -8.22 -12.86
CA GLN A 101 1.11 -7.33 -13.68
C GLN A 101 1.53 -7.39 -15.15
N ALA A 102 2.83 -7.42 -15.43
CA ALA A 102 3.35 -7.55 -16.79
C ALA A 102 2.94 -8.89 -17.43
N ASP A 103 3.08 -10.00 -16.69
CA ASP A 103 2.64 -11.33 -17.15
C ASP A 103 1.15 -11.36 -17.48
N ASN A 104 0.31 -10.86 -16.58
CA ASN A 104 -1.14 -10.80 -16.80
C ASN A 104 -1.49 -9.93 -18.01
N GLN A 105 -0.82 -8.80 -18.20
CA GLN A 105 -1.02 -7.94 -19.38
C GLN A 105 -0.62 -8.65 -20.68
N GLN A 106 0.47 -9.41 -20.67
CA GLN A 106 0.87 -10.18 -21.85
C GLN A 106 -0.16 -11.27 -22.17
N ARG A 107 -0.57 -12.04 -21.16
CA ARG A 107 -1.58 -13.10 -21.32
C ARG A 107 -2.91 -12.55 -21.82
N LEU A 108 -3.32 -11.37 -21.37
CA LEU A 108 -4.53 -10.71 -21.88
C LEU A 108 -4.41 -10.36 -23.38
N LYS A 109 -3.27 -9.79 -23.80
CA LYS A 109 -3.01 -9.48 -25.21
C LYS A 109 -3.02 -10.73 -26.08
N ASP A 110 -2.40 -11.82 -25.62
CA ASP A 110 -2.36 -13.07 -26.35
C ASP A 110 -3.78 -13.63 -26.55
N ARG A 111 -4.62 -13.59 -25.51
CA ARG A 111 -6.03 -14.02 -25.59
C ARG A 111 -6.87 -13.12 -26.49
N GLU A 112 -6.65 -11.81 -26.46
CA GLU A 112 -7.30 -10.89 -27.39
C GLU A 112 -6.93 -11.20 -28.85
N GLN A 113 -5.67 -11.58 -29.11
CA GLN A 113 -5.21 -11.96 -30.44
C GLN A 113 -5.80 -13.29 -30.89
N GLU A 114 -5.80 -14.32 -30.04
CA GLU A 114 -6.45 -15.61 -30.31
C GLU A 114 -7.95 -15.42 -30.64
N LEU A 115 -8.65 -14.59 -29.89
CA LEU A 115 -10.06 -14.27 -30.14
C LEU A 115 -10.27 -13.57 -31.49
N LYS A 116 -9.35 -12.69 -31.91
CA LYS A 116 -9.43 -12.05 -33.23
C LYS A 116 -9.24 -13.06 -34.36
N GLU A 117 -8.27 -13.96 -34.23
CA GLU A 117 -8.03 -14.99 -35.26
C GLU A 117 -9.19 -15.99 -35.34
N LEU A 118 -9.72 -16.44 -34.20
CA LEU A 118 -10.91 -17.29 -34.16
C LEU A 118 -12.11 -16.64 -34.84
N LYS A 119 -12.35 -15.34 -34.61
CA LYS A 119 -13.42 -14.60 -35.28
C LYS A 119 -13.24 -14.59 -36.80
N LYS A 120 -12.01 -14.35 -37.31
CA LYS A 120 -11.75 -14.39 -38.76
C LYS A 120 -12.06 -15.75 -39.36
N VAL A 121 -11.63 -16.83 -38.71
CA VAL A 121 -11.91 -18.20 -39.16
C VAL A 121 -13.40 -18.49 -39.22
N MET A 122 -14.17 -18.04 -38.20
CA MET A 122 -15.62 -18.20 -38.19
C MET A 122 -16.31 -17.42 -39.31
N GLU A 123 -15.87 -16.21 -39.62
CA GLU A 123 -16.43 -15.42 -40.73
C GLU A 123 -16.14 -16.07 -42.08
N VAL A 124 -14.94 -16.61 -42.30
CA VAL A 124 -14.62 -17.37 -43.53
C VAL A 124 -15.47 -18.64 -43.65
N ALA A 125 -15.68 -19.36 -42.54
CA ALA A 125 -16.47 -20.58 -42.53
C ALA A 125 -17.96 -20.34 -42.84
N LYS A 126 -18.50 -19.14 -42.55
CA LYS A 126 -19.87 -18.75 -42.92
C LYS A 126 -20.04 -18.44 -44.41
N VAL A 127 -18.96 -18.30 -45.18
CA VAL A 127 -18.96 -17.93 -46.61
C VAL A 127 -18.64 -19.14 -47.53
N GLY A 128 -18.56 -20.37 -46.98
CA GLY A 128 -18.41 -21.63 -47.75
C GLY A 128 -19.74 -22.20 -48.27
N PRO A 129 -19.73 -23.01 -49.35
CA PRO A 129 -20.67 -22.93 -50.46
C PRO A 129 -22.00 -23.66 -50.21
N HIS A 130 -23.07 -22.91 -49.99
CA HIS A 130 -24.39 -23.33 -50.45
C HIS A 130 -24.62 -22.64 -51.80
N GLY A 131 -24.77 -23.48 -52.84
CA GLY A 131 -25.08 -23.05 -54.20
C GLY A 131 -26.47 -22.45 -54.36
#